data_AF-A0A3D5E4I3-F1
#
_entry.id   AF-A0A3D5E4I3-F1
#
_cell.length_a   1.000
_cell.length_b   1.000
_cell.length_c   1.000
_cell.angle_alpha   90.00
_cell.angle_beta   90.00
_cell.angle_gamma   90.00
#
_symmetry.space_group_name_H-M   'P 1'
#
loop_
_entity.id
_entity.type
_entity.pdbx_description
1 polymer ?
#
loop_
_entity_poly.entity_id
_entity_poly.type
_entity_poly.pdbx_seq_one_letter_code
_entity_poly.pdbx_strand_id
1 'polypeptide(L)' 'MKILIVEDEDTVRELLSEGLRSEGYEVLEADNGLDGLQMAKDLQLDLILLDLMLPEMDG' A
#
# COMPACT_ATOMS: atom_id res chain seq x y z
N MET A 1 -9.54 7.82 7.55
CA MET A 1 -9.20 7.57 6.14
C MET A 1 -8.40 6.29 6.09
N LYS A 2 -8.77 5.36 5.20
CA LYS A 2 -8.13 4.07 5.03
C LYS A 2 -7.27 4.08 3.77
N ILE A 3 -5.97 3.89 3.94
CA ILE A 3 -4.97 3.99 2.87
C ILE A 3 -4.34 2.62 2.67
N LEU A 4 -4.21 2.19 1.42
CA LEU A 4 -3.41 1.02 1.04
C LEU A 4 -2.08 1.49 0.45
N ILE A 5 -0.98 0.88 0.89
CA ILE A 5 0.35 1.04 0.29
C ILE A 5 0.72 -0.26 -0.40
N VAL A 6 1.13 -0.19 -1.66
CA VAL A 6 1.64 -1.32 -2.45
C VAL A 6 3.06 -0.96 -2.89
N GLU A 7 4.04 -1.59 -2.26
CA GLU A 7 5.47 -1.25 -2.35
C GLU A 7 6.29 -2.49 -1.98
N ASP A 8 7.21 -2.95 -2.83
CA ASP A 8 7.97 -4.17 -2.57
C ASP A 8 9.18 -3.94 -1.65
N GLU A 9 9.71 -2.72 -1.59
CA GLU A 9 10.84 -2.42 -0.71
C GLU A 9 10.38 -2.21 0.75
N ASP A 10 10.66 -3.18 1.62
CA ASP A 10 10.28 -3.18 3.05
C ASP A 10 10.58 -1.85 3.75
N THR A 11 11.77 -1.29 3.54
CA THR A 11 12.20 -0.06 4.21
C THR A 11 11.34 1.14 3.80
N VAL A 12 10.98 1.21 2.51
CA VAL A 12 10.14 2.29 1.98
C VAL A 12 8.71 2.12 2.47
N ARG A 13 8.18 0.90 2.40
CA ARG A 13 6.82 0.58 2.87
C ARG A 13 6.64 0.87 4.35
N GLU A 14 7.60 0.51 5.20
CA GLU A 14 7.59 0.80 6.64
C GLU A 14 7.63 2.32 6.89
N LEU A 15 8.54 3.05 6.23
CA LEU A 15 8.67 4.50 6.39
C LEU A 15 7.36 5.23 6.06
N LEU A 16 6.73 4.89 4.93
CA LEU A 16 5.46 5.49 4.52
C LEU A 16 4.33 5.12 5.49
N SER A 17 4.28 3.87 5.92
CA SER A 17 3.26 3.37 6.84
C SER A 17 3.34 4.03 8.20
N GLU A 18 4.54 4.14 8.79
CA GLU A 18 4.74 4.82 10.06
C GLU A 18 4.36 6.30 9.99
N GLY A 19 4.78 7.00 8.92
CA GLY A 19 4.43 8.39 8.68
C GLY A 19 2.92 8.60 8.63
N LEU A 20 2.20 7.82 7.82
CA LEU A 20 0.74 7.94 7.68
C LEU A 20 -0.01 7.50 8.95
N ARG A 21 0.45 6.45 9.64
CA ARG A 21 -0.14 6.04 10.93
C ARG A 21 0.03 7.12 11.99
N SER A 22 1.17 7.83 12.00
CA SER A 22 1.44 8.93 12.95
C SER A 22 0.49 10.13 12.78
N GLU A 23 0.02 10.37 11.55
CA GLU A 23 -1.00 11.36 11.22
C GLU A 23 -2.44 10.88 11.51
N GLY A 24 -2.61 9.67 12.06
CA GLY A 24 -3.89 9.11 12.46
C GLY A 24 -4.66 8.37 11.36
N TYR A 25 -4.00 8.01 10.25
CA TYR A 25 -4.60 7.20 9.19
C TYR A 25 -4.58 5.70 9.52
N GLU A 26 -5.59 4.99 9.02
CA GLU A 26 -5.58 3.52 9.02
C GLU A 26 -4.83 3.07 7.77
N VAL A 27 -3.69 2.41 7.97
CA VAL A 27 -2.83 1.97 6.86
C VAL A 27 -2.88 0.45 6.71
N LEU A 28 -3.08 0.00 5.48
CA LEU A 28 -2.91 -1.37 5.02
C LEU A 28 -1.72 -1.42 4.07
N GLU A 29 -1.05 -2.57 4.03
CA GLU A 29 0.22 -2.76 3.34
C GLU A 29 0.15 -4.03 2.51
N ALA A 30 0.69 -3.97 1.29
CA ALA A 30 0.97 -5.10 0.42
C ALA A 30 2.38 -4.95 -0.15
N ASP A 31 3.11 -6.06 -0.22
CA ASP A 31 4.49 -6.12 -0.74
C ASP A 31 4.56 -6.52 -2.22
N ASN A 32 3.41 -6.74 -2.86
CA ASN A 32 3.32 -7.14 -4.26
C ASN A 32 2.00 -6.65 -4.90
N GLY A 33 2.01 -6.54 -6.23
CA GLY A 33 0.88 -6.03 -7.00
C GLY A 33 -0.35 -6.93 -6.95
N LEU A 34 -0.20 -8.25 -6.80
CA LEU A 34 -1.33 -9.18 -6.78
C LEU A 34 -2.17 -9.01 -5.52
N ASP A 35 -1.52 -8.99 -4.36
CA ASP A 35 -2.18 -8.77 -3.06
C ASP A 35 -2.74 -7.35 -2.98
N GLY A 36 -1.97 -6.35 -3.44
CA GLY A 36 -2.44 -4.97 -3.54
C GLY A 36 -3.72 -4.84 -4.39
N LEU A 37 -3.76 -5.47 -5.56
CA LEU A 37 -4.94 -5.49 -6.43
C LEU A 37 -6.14 -6.20 -5.80
N GLN A 38 -5.90 -7.32 -5.09
CA GLN A 38 -6.98 -8.04 -4.40
C GLN A 38 -7.58 -7.19 -3.29
N MET A 39 -6.72 -6.57 -2.45
CA MET A 39 -7.16 -5.66 -1.38
C MET A 39 -7.90 -4.45 -1.94
N ALA A 40 -7.43 -3.86 -3.05
CA ALA A 40 -8.08 -2.73 -3.70
C ALA A 40 -9.49 -3.04 -4.22
N LYS A 41 -9.77 -4.31 -4.58
CA LYS A 41 -11.09 -4.76 -5.03
C LYS A 41 -12.03 -5.09 -3.87
N ASP A 42 -11.49 -5.68 -2.81
CA ASP A 42 -12.31 -6.25 -1.73
C ASP A 42 -12.58 -5.24 -0.60
N LEU A 43 -11.73 -4.23 -0.45
CA LEU A 43 -11.78 -3.28 0.65
C LEU A 43 -12.23 -1.91 0.19
N GLN A 44 -13.01 -1.24 1.04
CA GLN A 44 -13.35 0.17 0.84
C GLN A 44 -12.18 1.03 1.32
N LEU A 45 -11.36 1.46 0.37
CA LEU A 45 -10.21 2.35 0.59
C LEU A 45 -10.54 3.78 0.14
N ASP A 46 -9.92 4.75 0.78
CA ASP A 46 -10.04 6.16 0.40
C ASP A 46 -8.88 6.61 -0.52
N LEU A 47 -7.72 5.94 -0.42
CA LEU A 47 -6.50 6.23 -1.18
C LEU A 47 -5.65 4.97 -1.34
N ILE A 48 -4.97 4.86 -2.48
CA ILE A 48 -3.91 3.86 -2.73
C ILE A 48 -2.62 4.61 -3.07
N LEU A 49 -1.53 4.28 -2.39
CA LEU A 49 -0.16 4.62 -2.78
C LEU A 49 0.44 3.39 -3.44
N LEU A 50 0.85 3.53 -4.69
CA LEU A 50 1.23 2.41 -5.54
C LEU A 50 2.60 2.69 -6.14
N ASP A 51 3.55 1.79 -5.91
CA ASP A 51 4.75 1.74 -6.71
C ASP A 51 4.43 1.20 -8.12
N LEU A 52 5.00 1.85 -9.13
CA LEU A 52 4.88 1.43 -10.52
C LEU A 52 5.89 0.33 -10.87
N MET A 53 6.97 0.20 -10.10
CA MET A 53 8.08 -0.71 -10.36
C MET A 53 8.00 -2.00 -9.53
N LEU A 54 6.82 -2.59 -9.44
CA LEU A 54 6.60 -3.83 -8.69
C LEU A 54 7.12 -5.06 -9.46
N PRO A 55 7.61 -6.10 -8.73
CA PRO A 55 7.96 -7.37 -9.34
C PRO A 55 6.73 -8.09 -9.89
N GLU A 56 6.91 -8.82 -10.99
CA GLU A 56 5.91 -9.69 -11.65
C GLU A 56 4.70 -9.00 -12.30
N MET A 57 4.32 -7.80 -11.86
CA MET A 57 3.20 -7.02 -12.39
C MET A 57 3.50 -5.52 -12.28
N ASP A 58 3.21 -4.77 -13.34
CA ASP A 58 3.25 -3.30 -13.28
C ASP A 58 2.06 -2.76 -12.45
N GLY A 59 2.32 -1.70 -11.66
CA GLY A 59 1.32 -0.99 -10.84
C GLY A 59 0.30 -0.20 -11.67
#